data_AF-X1D8X4-F1
#
_entry.id   AF-X1D8X4-F1
#
_cell.length_a   1.000
_cell.length_b   1.000
_cell.length_c   1.000
_cell.angle_alpha   90.00
_cell.angle_beta   90.00
_cell.angle_gamma   90.00
#
_symmetry.space_group_name_H-M   'P 1'
#
loop_
_entity.id
_entity.type
_entity.pdbx_description
1 polymer ?
#
loop_
_entity_poly.entity_id
_entity_poly.type
_entity_poly.pdbx_seq_one_letter_code
_entity_poly.pdbx_strand_id
1 'polypeptide(L)' 'TERRSNPIITLKSIDKQLLGHVAAKIRSLRPPEPYKGKGIRYVGEQLRRKAGKAASV' A
#
# COMPACT_ATOMS: atom_id res chain seq x y z
N THR A 1 -2.11 -21.89 14.20
CA THR A 1 -1.71 -21.58 12.80
C THR A 1 -1.70 -20.08 12.63
N GLU A 2 -0.58 -19.43 12.92
CA GLU A 2 -0.49 -17.97 13.04
C GLU A 2 -0.63 -17.28 11.67
N ARG A 3 -1.64 -16.40 11.54
CA ARG A 3 -1.84 -15.56 10.36
C ARG A 3 -0.71 -14.52 10.30
N ARG A 4 0.16 -14.62 9.28
CA ARG A 4 1.21 -13.65 8.96
C ARG A 4 0.65 -12.21 9.04
N SER A 5 1.23 -11.41 9.93
CA SER A 5 1.00 -9.97 9.97
C SER A 5 1.54 -9.30 8.69
N ASN A 6 0.98 -8.14 8.34
CA ASN A 6 1.49 -7.36 7.22
C ASN A 6 2.85 -6.76 7.58
N PRO A 7 3.85 -6.82 6.68
CA PRO A 7 5.15 -6.19 6.92
C PRO A 7 4.98 -4.66 6.97
N ILE A 8 5.54 -4.04 8.02
CA ILE A 8 5.57 -2.59 8.19
C ILE A 8 7.00 -2.12 7.91
N ILE A 9 7.14 -1.13 7.02
CA ILE A 9 8.43 -0.54 6.66
C ILE A 9 8.47 0.88 7.22
N THR A 10 9.48 1.18 8.04
CA THR A 10 9.70 2.53 8.59
C THR A 10 10.93 3.13 7.92
N LEU A 11 10.77 4.26 7.24
CA LEU A 11 11.85 5.00 6.61
C LEU A 11 12.27 6.17 7.50
N LYS A 12 13.59 6.39 7.66
CA LYS A 12 14.18 7.52 8.39
C LYS A 12 15.24 8.18 7.51
N SER A 13 15.23 9.51 7.44
CA SER A 13 16.18 10.32 6.68
C SER A 13 16.25 11.73 7.28
N ILE A 14 17.36 12.41 7.05
CA ILE A 14 17.55 13.83 7.40
C ILE A 14 16.79 14.72 6.41
N ASP A 15 16.82 14.37 5.12
CA ASP A 15 16.11 15.10 4.07
C ASP A 15 14.69 14.55 3.85
N LYS A 16 13.69 15.42 4.01
CA LYS A 16 12.26 15.11 3.82
C LYS A 16 11.87 14.99 2.34
N GLN A 17 12.54 15.71 1.43
CA GLN A 17 12.23 15.65 0.01
C GLN A 17 12.65 14.30 -0.58
N LEU A 18 13.88 13.86 -0.30
CA LEU A 18 14.36 12.54 -0.67
C LEU A 18 13.50 11.42 -0.05
N LEU A 19 13.12 11.57 1.23
CA LEU A 19 12.26 10.60 1.92
C LEU A 19 10.92 10.43 1.18
N GLY A 20 10.28 11.53 0.77
CA GLY A 20 9.05 11.49 -0.02
C GLY A 20 9.24 10.83 -1.39
N HIS A 21 10.34 11.13 -2.08
CA HIS A 21 10.67 10.52 -3.37
C HIS A 21 10.85 9.00 -3.27
N VAL A 22 11.60 8.54 -2.27
CA VAL A 22 11.85 7.12 -2.03
C VAL A 22 10.54 6.42 -1.64
N ALA A 23 9.74 7.02 -0.75
CA ALA A 23 8.45 6.47 -0.35
C ALA A 23 7.49 6.33 -1.55
N ALA A 24 7.42 7.34 -2.41
CA ALA A 24 6.63 7.30 -3.64
C ALA A 24 7.12 6.23 -4.62
N LYS A 25 8.44 6.08 -4.78
CA LYS A 25 9.05 5.04 -5.61
C LYS A 25 8.76 3.63 -5.08
N ILE A 26 8.74 3.43 -3.76
CA ILE A 26 8.37 2.13 -3.19
C ILE A 26 6.89 1.84 -3.46
N ARG A 27 6.00 2.82 -3.30
CA ARG A 27 4.57 2.65 -3.60
C ARG A 27 4.29 2.31 -5.06
N SER A 28 5.08 2.85 -6.00
CA SER A 28 4.89 2.58 -7.44
C SER A 28 5.26 1.15 -7.85
N LEU A 29 6.10 0.44 -7.09
CA LEU A 29 6.46 -0.96 -7.39
C LEU A 29 5.26 -1.90 -7.31
N ARG A 30 4.33 -1.65 -6.38
CA ARG A 30 3.10 -2.42 -6.24
C ARG A 30 1.97 -1.51 -5.75
N PRO A 31 1.33 -0.76 -6.65
CA PRO A 31 0.25 0.12 -6.26
C PRO A 31 -0.92 -0.68 -5.69
N PRO A 32 -1.67 -0.10 -4.74
CA PRO A 32 -2.78 -0.77 -4.11
C PRO A 32 -3.93 -0.95 -5.11
N GLU A 33 -4.39 -2.19 -5.27
CA GLU A 33 -5.43 -2.56 -6.23
C GLU A 33 -6.78 -1.88 -5.92
N PRO A 34 -7.55 -1.46 -6.94
CA PRO A 34 -8.82 -0.74 -6.74
C PRO A 34 -9.94 -1.61 -6.15
N TYR A 35 -9.81 -2.94 -6.11
CA TYR A 35 -10.85 -3.84 -5.59
C TYR A 35 -10.52 -4.32 -4.17
N LYS A 36 -9.47 -5.13 -4.02
CA LYS A 36 -9.07 -5.74 -2.74
C LYS A 36 -8.09 -4.87 -1.94
N GLY A 37 -7.61 -3.76 -2.50
CA GLY A 37 -6.63 -2.89 -1.84
C GLY A 37 -5.28 -3.58 -1.57
N LYS A 38 -4.98 -4.70 -2.23
CA LYS A 38 -3.70 -5.39 -2.04
C LYS A 38 -2.60 -4.59 -2.71
N GLY A 39 -1.50 -4.36 -2.01
CA GLY A 39 -0.37 -3.57 -2.48
C GLY A 39 0.24 -2.74 -1.36
N ILE A 40 1.22 -1.91 -1.73
CA ILE A 40 1.93 -1.03 -0.82
C ILE A 40 1.06 0.21 -0.60
N ARG A 41 0.78 0.54 0.66
CA ARG A 41 0.00 1.70 1.05
C ARG A 41 0.68 2.42 2.21
N TYR A 42 0.38 3.69 2.38
CA TYR A 42 0.76 4.38 3.60
C TYR A 42 -0.12 3.96 4.78
N VAL A 43 0.43 4.05 5.99
CA VAL A 43 -0.32 3.78 7.22
C VAL A 43 -1.45 4.82 7.32
N GLY A 44 -2.70 4.35 7.40
CA GLY A 44 -3.88 5.22 7.44
C GLY A 44 -4.40 5.73 6.09
N GLU A 45 -3.82 5.32 4.95
CA GLU A 45 -4.29 5.74 3.62
C GLU A 45 -5.71 5.23 3.30
N GLN A 46 -6.64 6.15 3.04
CA GLN A 46 -7.99 5.85 2.56
C GLN A 46 -7.97 5.58 1.05
N LEU A 47 -8.13 4.31 0.66
CA LEU A 47 -8.16 3.91 -0.74
C LEU A 47 -9.59 3.86 -1.27
N ARG A 48 -9.84 4.52 -2.42
CA ARG A 48 -11.11 4.38 -3.15
C ARG A 48 -11.22 2.96 -3.68
N ARG A 49 -12.17 2.19 -3.16
CA ARG A 49 -12.48 0.85 -3.64
C ARG A 49 -13.61 0.89 -4.66
N LYS A 50 -13.46 0.18 -5.76
CA LYS A 50 -14.54 -0.10 -6.70
C LYS A 50 -15.25 -1.38 -6.28
N ALA A 51 -16.58 -1.38 -6.35
CA ALA A 51 -17.35 -2.61 -6.25
C ALA A 51 -16.90 -3.56 -7.38
N GLY A 52 -16.52 -4.78 -7.03
CA GLY A 52 -16.26 -5.82 -8.02
C GLY A 52 -17.57 -6.23 -8.71
N LYS A 53 -17.47 -6.90 -9.86
CA LYS A 53 -18.61 -7.65 -10.40
C LYS A 53 -18.96 -8.75 -9.40
N ALA A 54 -20.20 -8.76 -8.93
CA ALA A 54 -20.79 -9.92 -8.26
C ALA A 54 -21.04 -11.00 -9.32
N ALA A 55 -19.99 -11.74 -9.70
CA ALA A 55 -20.13 -12.95 -10.51
C ALA A 55 -18.84 -13.78 -10.42
N SER A 56 -18.83 -14.75 -9.52
CA SER A 56 -18.78 -16.18 -9.89
C SER A 56 -18.31 -17.02 -8.70
N VAL A 57 -19.28 -17.77 -8.14
CA VAL A 57 -19.14 -18.89 -7.16
C VAL A 57 -18.62 -18.54 -5.76
#